data_AF-A0A8S9YN51-F1
#
_entry.id   AF-A0A8S9YN51-F1
#
_cell.length_a   1.000
_cell.length_b   1.000
_cell.length_c   1.000
_cell.angle_alpha   90.00
_cell.angle_beta   90.00
_cell.angle_gamma   90.00
#
_symmetry.space_group_name_H-M   'P 1'
#
loop_
_entity.id
_entity.type
_entity.pdbx_description
1 polymer ?
#
loop_
_entity_poly.entity_id
_entity_poly.type
_entity_poly.pdbx_seq_one_letter_code
_entity_poly.pdbx_strand_id
1 'polypeptide(L)'
;MMHNYRGTNFRSVPFLGFVVDEQLYHGGGHAGWPGEPMMGMKNWGPFFQDMSMIKSGKAIDITHEIGHNLQPEKVTFINGIEVTCEIFIPLVHSFLLNISAYEFGVTPGLGKEDMEQLVNDWNGSKYVGVRLAYYNILGHYFSHGLVGNALTAVIADGVQLTNEKEKVNYWVRLVSLEAGYDIVPFHRLWHAPIDQKTKKATQQLPCFFPDDQLTKQVPTQVNQILRRYGKSCSRQRPKVVQFKGDLMHGVNSVDKQFIFLRG
;
A
#
# COMPACT_ATOMS: atom_id res chain seq x y z
N MET A 1 3.18 14.36 -3.19
CA MET A 1 2.23 13.23 -3.29
C MET A 1 2.48 12.15 -2.25
N MET A 2 3.51 11.30 -2.36
CA MET A 2 3.72 10.15 -1.45
C MET A 2 3.82 10.54 0.03
N HIS A 3 4.52 11.65 0.33
CA HIS A 3 4.57 12.23 1.67
C HIS A 3 3.17 12.52 2.23
N ASN A 4 2.34 13.20 1.44
CA ASN A 4 0.98 13.58 1.83
C ASN A 4 0.13 12.34 2.10
N TYR A 5 0.24 11.31 1.25
CA TYR A 5 -0.53 10.07 1.36
C TYR A 5 -0.24 9.30 2.65
N ARG A 6 1.01 9.29 3.12
CA ARG A 6 1.38 8.67 4.40
C ARG A 6 1.21 9.59 5.62
N GLY A 7 0.73 10.82 5.44
CA GLY A 7 0.54 11.79 6.53
C GLY A 7 1.80 12.52 7.00
N THR A 8 2.86 12.56 6.17
CA THR A 8 4.06 13.38 6.43
C THR A 8 4.08 14.65 5.59
N ASN A 9 4.84 15.65 6.00
CA ASN A 9 4.97 16.90 5.27
C ASN A 9 6.28 16.95 4.48
N PHE A 10 6.19 17.13 3.16
CA PHE A 10 7.37 17.23 2.29
C PHE A 10 8.29 18.41 2.62
N ARG A 11 7.81 19.42 3.38
CA ARG A 11 8.61 20.58 3.81
C ARG A 11 9.45 20.33 5.06
N SER A 12 9.10 19.32 5.85
CA SER A 12 9.76 19.03 7.13
C SER A 12 10.67 17.81 7.08
N VAL A 13 10.79 17.18 5.91
CA VAL A 13 11.62 15.98 5.69
C VAL A 13 12.94 16.37 5.03
N PRO A 14 14.04 15.65 5.31
CA PRO A 14 15.31 15.85 4.61
C PRO A 14 15.16 15.73 3.09
N PHE A 15 16.05 16.41 2.37
CA PHE A 15 16.16 16.28 0.92
C PHE A 15 16.42 14.82 0.54
N LEU A 16 15.64 14.30 -0.41
CA LEU A 16 15.89 13.01 -1.03
C LEU A 16 16.69 13.23 -2.31
N GLY A 17 17.97 12.86 -2.28
CA GLY A 17 18.83 12.85 -3.45
C GLY A 17 18.63 11.58 -4.27
N PHE A 18 18.78 11.68 -5.59
CA PHE A 18 18.88 10.54 -6.49
C PHE A 18 20.17 10.64 -7.30
N VAL A 19 20.90 9.53 -7.39
CA VAL A 19 22.13 9.41 -8.15
C VAL A 19 22.04 8.22 -9.10
N VAL A 20 22.54 8.42 -10.31
CA VAL A 20 22.71 7.34 -11.28
C VAL A 20 24.14 6.84 -11.21
N ASP A 21 24.33 5.54 -11.00
CA ASP A 21 25.64 4.89 -10.92
C ASP A 21 25.85 3.91 -12.10
N GLU A 22 27.08 3.86 -12.61
CA GLU A 22 27.49 2.93 -13.66
C GLU A 22 27.75 1.51 -13.12
N GLN A 23 28.09 1.36 -11.84
CA GLN A 23 28.33 0.07 -11.19
C GLN A 23 27.71 0.04 -9.79
N LEU A 24 26.39 -0.17 -9.73
CA LEU A 24 25.72 -0.43 -8.45
C LEU A 24 26.20 -1.76 -7.84
N TYR A 25 26.54 -1.71 -6.55
CA TYR A 25 26.92 -2.89 -5.79
C TYR A 25 25.71 -3.78 -5.44
N HIS A 26 24.49 -3.20 -5.38
CA HIS A 26 23.26 -3.88 -4.99
C HIS A 26 22.16 -3.75 -6.05
N GLY A 27 21.94 -4.81 -6.84
CA GLY A 27 20.76 -4.92 -7.72
C GLY A 27 20.63 -3.81 -8.78
N GLY A 28 19.39 -3.54 -9.21
CA GLY A 28 19.04 -2.51 -10.21
C GLY A 28 18.96 -1.07 -9.66
N GLY A 29 18.83 -0.96 -8.33
CA GLY A 29 18.69 0.27 -7.57
C GLY A 29 18.62 -0.05 -6.08
N HIS A 30 18.74 0.96 -5.23
CA HIS A 30 18.44 0.83 -3.81
C HIS A 30 18.01 2.18 -3.19
N ALA A 31 17.20 2.07 -2.15
CA ALA A 31 16.80 3.17 -1.28
C ALA A 31 18.02 3.82 -0.59
N GLY A 32 17.88 5.09 -0.21
CA GLY A 32 18.93 5.80 0.48
C GLY A 32 18.94 5.44 1.97
N TRP A 33 20.13 5.26 2.55
CA TRP A 33 20.26 5.27 4.00
C TRP A 33 20.19 6.71 4.55
N PRO A 34 19.95 6.91 5.85
CA PRO A 34 19.96 8.24 6.44
C PRO A 34 21.26 9.01 6.10
N GLY A 35 21.13 10.07 5.30
CA GLY A 35 22.26 10.89 4.83
C GLY A 35 22.85 10.49 3.48
N GLU A 36 22.36 9.42 2.85
CA GLU A 36 22.81 8.92 1.55
C GLU A 36 21.70 9.06 0.49
N PRO A 37 22.06 9.30 -0.79
CA PRO A 37 21.08 9.35 -1.86
C PRO A 37 20.51 7.96 -2.18
N MET A 38 19.31 7.94 -2.72
CA MET A 38 18.82 6.79 -3.48
C MET A 38 19.67 6.62 -4.74
N MET A 39 20.00 5.38 -5.10
CA MET A 39 20.84 5.12 -6.27
C MET A 39 20.15 4.18 -7.26
N GLY A 40 20.36 4.41 -8.55
CA GLY A 40 19.82 3.61 -9.65
C GLY A 40 20.86 3.34 -10.72
N MET A 41 20.71 2.25 -11.47
CA MET A 41 21.61 1.92 -12.59
C MET A 41 21.57 3.01 -13.68
N LYS A 42 22.64 3.09 -14.48
CA LYS A 42 22.76 4.01 -15.64
C LYS A 42 21.53 4.12 -16.54
N ASN A 43 20.86 2.99 -16.79
CA ASN A 43 19.66 2.91 -17.63
C ASN A 43 18.42 3.56 -16.99
N TRP A 44 18.45 3.94 -15.70
CA TRP A 44 17.38 4.70 -15.06
C TRP A 44 17.40 6.18 -15.42
N GLY A 45 18.53 6.71 -15.90
CA GLY A 45 18.69 8.13 -16.23
C GLY A 45 17.55 8.75 -17.06
N PRO A 46 17.07 8.10 -18.14
CA PRO A 46 15.94 8.62 -18.93
C PRO A 46 14.66 8.84 -18.12
N PHE A 47 14.39 8.04 -17.08
CA PHE A 47 13.21 8.18 -16.23
C PHE A 47 13.26 9.40 -15.29
N PHE A 48 14.34 10.17 -15.30
CA PHE A 48 14.45 11.44 -14.57
C PHE A 48 14.62 12.66 -15.48
N GLN A 49 14.99 12.44 -16.75
CA GLN A 49 15.38 13.50 -17.68
C GLN A 49 14.38 13.66 -18.83
N ASP A 50 13.64 12.62 -19.18
CA ASP A 50 12.69 12.61 -20.29
C ASP A 50 11.25 12.55 -19.77
N MET A 51 10.48 13.61 -20.05
CA MET A 51 9.08 13.72 -19.64
C MET A 51 8.18 12.61 -20.22
N SER A 52 8.48 12.10 -21.41
CA SER A 52 7.74 10.99 -22.00
C SER A 52 7.99 9.69 -21.23
N MET A 53 9.23 9.46 -20.82
CA MET A 53 9.61 8.30 -20.01
C MET A 53 9.04 8.41 -18.59
N ILE A 54 9.13 9.58 -17.95
CA ILE A 54 8.51 9.86 -16.66
C ILE A 54 7.01 9.56 -16.69
N LYS A 55 6.31 10.04 -17.71
CA LYS A 55 4.85 9.89 -17.85
C LYS A 55 4.40 8.51 -18.31
N SER A 56 5.32 7.65 -18.75
CA SER A 56 4.98 6.33 -19.30
C SER A 56 4.47 5.32 -18.28
N GLY A 57 4.67 5.59 -16.98
CA GLY A 57 4.38 4.62 -15.90
C GLY A 57 5.36 3.44 -15.83
N LYS A 58 6.47 3.48 -16.58
CA LYS A 58 7.50 2.44 -16.55
C LYS A 58 8.55 2.66 -15.45
N ALA A 59 8.55 3.83 -14.80
CA ALA A 59 9.43 4.17 -13.69
C ALA A 59 8.98 3.55 -12.35
N ILE A 60 8.51 2.30 -12.39
CA ILE A 60 7.97 1.58 -11.21
C ILE A 60 9.08 1.38 -10.18
N ASP A 61 10.25 0.91 -10.62
CA ASP A 61 11.39 0.64 -9.73
C ASP A 61 11.85 1.89 -8.98
N ILE A 62 11.81 3.06 -9.64
CA ILE A 62 12.11 4.34 -8.97
C ILE A 62 11.08 4.65 -7.89
N THR A 63 9.80 4.41 -8.16
CA THR A 63 8.74 4.62 -7.16
C THR A 63 8.86 3.63 -6.00
N HIS A 64 9.28 2.40 -6.28
CA HIS A 64 9.58 1.36 -5.30
C HIS A 64 10.70 1.81 -4.34
N GLU A 65 11.82 2.32 -4.86
CA GLU A 65 12.93 2.80 -4.02
C GLU A 65 12.59 4.06 -3.21
N ILE A 66 11.85 5.01 -3.79
CA ILE A 66 11.30 6.13 -3.01
C ILE A 66 10.36 5.59 -1.93
N GLY A 67 9.60 4.55 -2.25
CA GLY A 67 8.70 3.86 -1.34
C GLY A 67 9.40 3.28 -0.11
N HIS A 68 10.60 2.71 -0.27
CA HIS A 68 11.43 2.24 0.84
C HIS A 68 11.87 3.39 1.76
N ASN A 69 12.34 4.50 1.20
CA ASN A 69 12.64 5.70 2.00
C ASN A 69 11.40 6.22 2.76
N LEU A 70 10.22 5.97 2.21
CA LEU A 70 8.95 6.44 2.74
C LEU A 70 8.17 5.37 3.53
N GLN A 71 8.77 4.22 3.78
CA GLN A 71 8.06 3.03 4.21
C GLN A 71 7.42 3.16 5.60
N PRO A 72 6.14 2.79 5.77
CA PRO A 72 5.47 2.85 7.06
C PRO A 72 5.79 1.63 7.93
N GLU A 73 7.03 1.52 8.42
CA GLU A 73 7.56 0.32 9.12
C GLU A 73 6.68 -0.18 10.29
N LYS A 74 5.99 0.74 10.98
CA LYS A 74 5.09 0.42 12.09
C LYS A 74 3.91 -0.46 11.67
N VAL A 75 3.55 -0.46 10.39
CA VAL A 75 2.51 -1.33 9.80
C VAL A 75 3.05 -2.17 8.63
N THR A 76 4.37 -2.32 8.53
CA THR A 76 5.00 -3.33 7.69
C THR A 76 4.93 -4.69 8.37
N PHE A 77 4.14 -5.59 7.80
CA PHE A 77 3.94 -6.97 8.26
C PHE A 77 5.15 -7.86 7.95
N ILE A 78 5.16 -9.05 8.54
CA ILE A 78 6.14 -10.09 8.21
C ILE A 78 6.25 -10.30 6.70
N ASN A 79 7.49 -10.42 6.19
CA ASN A 79 7.81 -10.48 4.76
C ASN A 79 7.34 -9.28 3.93
N GLY A 80 6.98 -8.16 4.57
CA GLY A 80 6.38 -7.00 3.91
C GLY A 80 7.34 -5.86 3.56
N ILE A 81 8.65 -6.05 3.71
CA ILE A 81 9.66 -5.01 3.40
C ILE A 81 9.55 -4.62 1.93
N GLU A 82 9.55 -5.60 1.03
CA GLU A 82 9.37 -5.41 -0.43
C GLU A 82 7.91 -5.20 -0.86
N VAL A 83 7.00 -4.97 0.09
CA VAL A 83 5.55 -4.88 -0.19
C VAL A 83 5.01 -3.53 0.22
N THR A 84 5.33 -3.08 1.43
CA THR A 84 4.78 -1.83 1.95
C THR A 84 5.46 -0.60 1.38
N CYS A 85 6.64 -0.73 0.77
CA CYS A 85 7.21 0.31 -0.11
C CYS A 85 6.39 0.49 -1.39
N GLU A 86 5.75 -0.56 -1.89
CA GLU A 86 5.06 -0.55 -3.18
C GLU A 86 3.65 0.06 -3.16
N ILE A 87 3.09 0.32 -1.98
CA ILE A 87 1.72 0.87 -1.82
C ILE A 87 1.54 2.25 -2.51
N PHE A 88 2.65 2.91 -2.81
CA PHE A 88 2.69 4.21 -3.49
C PHE A 88 2.68 4.10 -5.02
N ILE A 89 3.03 2.96 -5.60
CA ILE A 89 3.03 2.76 -7.05
C ILE A 89 1.63 2.98 -7.66
N PRO A 90 0.55 2.30 -7.19
CA PRO A 90 -0.77 2.51 -7.76
C PRO A 90 -1.30 3.94 -7.51
N LEU A 91 -0.85 4.59 -6.43
CA LEU A 91 -1.17 6.00 -6.15
C LEU A 91 -0.53 6.93 -7.18
N VAL A 92 0.77 6.77 -7.45
CA VAL A 92 1.49 7.57 -8.46
C VAL A 92 0.88 7.33 -9.84
N HIS A 93 0.62 6.08 -10.21
CA HIS A 93 -0.03 5.75 -11.48
C HIS A 93 -1.37 6.47 -11.63
N SER A 94 -2.27 6.31 -10.67
CA SER A 94 -3.63 6.84 -10.76
C SER A 94 -3.68 8.37 -10.73
N PHE A 95 -2.95 9.00 -9.81
CA PHE A 95 -3.14 10.42 -9.51
C PHE A 95 -2.09 11.35 -10.11
N LEU A 96 -0.87 10.86 -10.34
CA LEU A 96 0.19 11.68 -10.96
C LEU A 96 0.28 11.44 -12.46
N LEU A 97 0.12 10.18 -12.89
CA LEU A 97 0.31 9.76 -14.28
C LEU A 97 -1.00 9.58 -15.04
N ASN A 98 -2.15 9.58 -14.35
CA ASN A 98 -3.46 9.30 -14.92
C ASN A 98 -3.51 7.95 -15.67
N ILE A 99 -2.87 6.94 -15.07
CA ILE A 99 -2.85 5.54 -15.51
C ILE A 99 -3.75 4.75 -14.57
N SER A 100 -4.61 3.89 -15.12
CA SER A 100 -5.51 3.02 -14.33
C SER A 100 -4.74 2.31 -13.22
N ALA A 101 -5.34 2.23 -12.04
CA ALA A 101 -4.83 1.47 -10.92
C ALA A 101 -6.02 1.06 -10.03
N TYR A 102 -5.85 -0.01 -9.28
CA TYR A 102 -6.87 -0.57 -8.37
C TYR A 102 -8.03 -1.30 -9.06
N GLU A 103 -8.14 -1.36 -10.39
CA GLU A 103 -9.10 -2.25 -11.06
C GLU A 103 -8.56 -3.67 -11.20
N PHE A 104 -9.45 -4.66 -11.24
CA PHE A 104 -9.08 -6.02 -11.58
C PHE A 104 -8.52 -6.11 -13.01
N GLY A 105 -7.44 -6.86 -13.17
CA GLY A 105 -6.71 -6.98 -14.43
C GLY A 105 -5.66 -5.89 -14.66
N VAL A 106 -5.50 -4.94 -13.73
CA VAL A 106 -4.55 -3.83 -13.86
C VAL A 106 -3.29 -4.08 -13.04
N THR A 107 -2.14 -4.03 -13.73
CA THR A 107 -0.81 -4.16 -13.14
C THR A 107 -0.25 -2.78 -12.76
N PRO A 108 0.50 -2.65 -11.65
CA PRO A 108 0.83 -3.71 -10.69
C PRO A 108 -0.21 -3.92 -9.59
N GLY A 109 -0.23 -5.14 -9.05
CA GLY A 109 -0.93 -5.51 -7.81
C GLY A 109 -2.34 -6.05 -7.98
N LEU A 110 -3.02 -5.83 -9.11
CA LEU A 110 -4.26 -6.56 -9.46
C LEU A 110 -4.21 -7.09 -10.90
N GLY A 111 -3.00 -7.31 -11.42
CA GLY A 111 -2.79 -8.03 -12.66
C GLY A 111 -3.21 -9.49 -12.51
N LYS A 112 -3.20 -10.22 -13.63
CA LYS A 112 -3.61 -11.64 -13.64
C LYS A 112 -2.80 -12.47 -12.63
N GLU A 113 -1.47 -12.36 -12.66
CA GLU A 113 -0.57 -13.12 -11.78
C GLU A 113 -0.75 -12.72 -10.30
N ASP A 114 -0.93 -11.42 -10.02
CA ASP A 114 -1.20 -10.92 -8.67
C ASP A 114 -2.50 -11.49 -8.10
N MET A 115 -3.55 -11.54 -8.92
CA MET A 115 -4.85 -12.07 -8.54
C MET A 115 -4.82 -13.59 -8.35
N GLU A 116 -4.12 -14.33 -9.20
CA GLU A 116 -3.89 -15.77 -9.04
C GLU A 116 -3.12 -16.05 -7.74
N GLN A 117 -2.06 -15.29 -7.48
CA GLN A 117 -1.30 -15.41 -6.24
C GLN A 117 -2.14 -15.07 -5.01
N LEU A 118 -3.01 -14.05 -5.10
CA LEU A 118 -3.91 -13.70 -4.01
C LEU A 118 -4.88 -14.84 -3.67
N VAL A 119 -5.45 -15.50 -4.68
CA VAL A 119 -6.29 -16.69 -4.51
C VAL A 119 -5.49 -17.85 -3.91
N ASN A 120 -4.22 -18.03 -4.32
CA ASN A 120 -3.33 -19.04 -3.73
C ASN A 120 -3.06 -18.76 -2.24
N ASP A 121 -2.79 -17.50 -1.88
CA ASP A 121 -2.58 -17.09 -0.49
C ASP A 121 -3.83 -17.38 0.36
N TRP A 122 -5.04 -17.16 -0.18
CA TRP A 122 -6.32 -17.47 0.48
C TRP A 122 -6.62 -18.96 0.61
N ASN A 123 -6.13 -19.77 -0.33
CA ASN A 123 -6.20 -21.23 -0.26
C ASN A 123 -5.17 -21.84 0.69
N GLY A 124 -4.25 -21.02 1.23
CA GLY A 124 -3.28 -21.42 2.22
C GLY A 124 -3.89 -21.88 3.55
N SER A 125 -3.02 -22.04 4.54
CA SER A 125 -3.43 -22.42 5.90
C SER A 125 -2.70 -21.64 7.00
N LYS A 126 -1.74 -20.79 6.63
CA LYS A 126 -0.87 -20.07 7.55
C LYS A 126 -0.79 -18.61 7.12
N TYR A 127 -0.68 -17.74 8.12
CA TYR A 127 -0.36 -16.35 7.89
C TYR A 127 1.13 -16.22 7.57
N VAL A 128 1.44 -15.62 6.43
CA VAL A 128 2.82 -15.41 5.94
C VAL A 128 3.10 -13.95 5.58
N GLY A 129 2.22 -13.05 6.00
CA GLY A 129 2.19 -11.66 5.56
C GLY A 129 1.15 -11.41 4.49
N VAL A 130 1.30 -10.28 3.80
CA VAL A 130 0.45 -9.87 2.67
C VAL A 130 1.34 -9.35 1.54
N ARG A 131 0.81 -9.32 0.32
CA ARG A 131 1.46 -8.78 -0.89
C ARG A 131 0.82 -7.46 -1.32
N LEU A 132 1.35 -6.79 -2.34
CA LEU A 132 0.81 -5.51 -2.84
C LEU A 132 -0.69 -5.64 -3.19
N ALA A 133 -1.08 -6.79 -3.74
CA ALA A 133 -2.46 -7.12 -4.07
C ALA A 133 -3.44 -6.93 -2.90
N TYR A 134 -3.02 -7.18 -1.66
CA TYR A 134 -3.86 -6.91 -0.48
C TYR A 134 -4.22 -5.42 -0.36
N TYR A 135 -3.23 -4.53 -0.47
CA TYR A 135 -3.47 -3.09 -0.38
C TYR A 135 -4.28 -2.58 -1.59
N ASN A 136 -4.00 -3.11 -2.78
CA ASN A 136 -4.74 -2.73 -3.98
C ASN A 136 -6.18 -3.19 -3.94
N ILE A 137 -6.48 -4.36 -3.36
CA ILE A 137 -7.86 -4.82 -3.21
C ILE A 137 -8.64 -3.98 -2.20
N LEU A 138 -7.99 -3.49 -1.13
CA LEU A 138 -8.59 -2.52 -0.23
C LEU A 138 -8.90 -1.22 -0.98
N GLY A 139 -7.97 -0.76 -1.81
CA GLY A 139 -8.18 0.37 -2.73
C GLY A 139 -9.29 0.13 -3.75
N HIS A 140 -9.43 -1.08 -4.27
CA HIS A 140 -10.49 -1.46 -5.20
C HIS A 140 -11.89 -1.30 -4.59
N TYR A 141 -12.08 -1.83 -3.39
CA TYR A 141 -13.39 -1.79 -2.73
C TYR A 141 -13.70 -0.44 -2.12
N PHE A 142 -12.73 0.19 -1.46
CA PHE A 142 -12.95 1.36 -0.61
C PHE A 142 -12.29 2.65 -1.13
N SER A 143 -11.62 2.62 -2.29
CA SER A 143 -10.72 3.67 -2.79
C SER A 143 -9.40 3.78 -2.01
N HIS A 144 -8.41 4.41 -2.65
CA HIS A 144 -7.10 4.73 -2.07
C HIS A 144 -7.20 5.46 -0.72
N GLY A 145 -8.28 6.20 -0.48
CA GLY A 145 -8.50 6.93 0.76
C GLY A 145 -8.45 6.04 2.01
N LEU A 146 -8.89 4.77 1.92
CA LEU A 146 -8.85 3.85 3.05
C LEU A 146 -7.41 3.63 3.55
N VAL A 147 -6.51 3.25 2.64
CA VAL A 147 -5.11 2.98 2.97
C VAL A 147 -4.41 4.28 3.37
N GLY A 148 -4.58 5.37 2.61
CA GLY A 148 -3.95 6.65 2.92
C GLY A 148 -4.35 7.23 4.28
N ASN A 149 -5.63 7.19 4.63
CA ASN A 149 -6.11 7.69 5.92
C ASN A 149 -5.58 6.81 7.07
N ALA A 150 -5.51 5.49 6.89
CA ALA A 150 -4.91 4.59 7.87
C ALA A 150 -3.42 4.88 8.08
N LEU A 151 -2.64 5.07 7.01
CA LEU A 151 -1.22 5.45 7.12
C LEU A 151 -1.04 6.79 7.84
N THR A 152 -1.87 7.78 7.51
CA THR A 152 -1.85 9.09 8.15
C THR A 152 -2.12 8.98 9.65
N ALA A 153 -3.09 8.15 10.06
CA ALA A 153 -3.39 7.90 11.46
C ALA A 153 -2.23 7.19 12.19
N VAL A 154 -1.56 6.23 11.55
CA VAL A 154 -0.38 5.55 12.13
C VAL A 154 0.72 6.57 12.48
N ILE A 155 0.99 7.53 11.58
CA ILE A 155 1.97 8.60 11.83
C ILE A 155 1.49 9.56 12.92
N ALA A 156 0.24 10.01 12.84
CA ALA A 156 -0.32 10.98 13.80
C ALA A 156 -0.40 10.42 15.23
N ASP A 157 -0.77 9.15 15.39
CA ASP A 157 -0.90 8.49 16.68
C ASP A 157 0.47 8.16 17.32
N GLY A 158 1.56 8.19 16.54
CA GLY A 158 2.91 7.88 17.03
C GLY A 158 3.05 6.45 17.61
N VAL A 159 2.27 5.50 17.08
CA VAL A 159 2.14 4.17 17.69
C VAL A 159 3.45 3.39 17.76
N GLN A 160 3.61 2.66 18.87
CA GLN A 160 4.73 1.74 19.07
C GLN A 160 4.19 0.30 19.01
N LEU A 161 4.24 -0.27 17.81
CA LEU A 161 3.82 -1.66 17.53
C LEU A 161 5.09 -2.52 17.43
N THR A 162 5.27 -3.42 18.40
CA THR A 162 6.54 -4.12 18.65
C THR A 162 6.59 -5.51 18.04
N ASN A 163 5.42 -6.10 17.72
CA ASN A 163 5.33 -7.43 17.15
C ASN A 163 4.22 -7.55 16.09
N GLU A 164 4.29 -8.62 15.30
CA GLU A 164 3.38 -8.85 14.17
C GLU A 164 1.90 -8.86 14.58
N LYS A 165 1.58 -9.44 15.73
CA LYS A 165 0.19 -9.50 16.22
C LYS A 165 -0.34 -8.09 16.51
N GLU A 166 0.45 -7.24 17.15
CA GLU A 166 0.09 -5.83 17.38
C GLU A 166 -0.13 -5.08 16.06
N LYS A 167 0.79 -5.25 15.10
CA LYS A 167 0.69 -4.63 13.77
C LYS A 167 -0.59 -5.00 13.06
N VAL A 168 -0.86 -6.30 12.93
CA VAL A 168 -2.06 -6.82 12.26
C VAL A 168 -3.34 -6.34 12.95
N ASN A 169 -3.40 -6.43 14.28
CA ASN A 169 -4.61 -6.06 15.02
C ASN A 169 -4.88 -4.56 14.98
N TYR A 170 -3.84 -3.73 15.11
CA TYR A 170 -3.97 -2.29 14.97
C TYR A 170 -4.44 -1.93 13.56
N TRP A 171 -3.78 -2.47 12.53
CA TRP A 171 -4.14 -2.21 11.14
C TRP A 171 -5.57 -2.63 10.81
N VAL A 172 -5.96 -3.88 11.08
CA VAL A 172 -7.31 -4.39 10.78
C VAL A 172 -8.38 -3.59 11.51
N ARG A 173 -8.13 -3.23 12.78
CA ARG A 173 -9.03 -2.34 13.53
C ARG A 173 -9.16 -0.99 12.83
N LEU A 174 -8.04 -0.37 12.49
CA LEU A 174 -8.00 0.96 11.89
C LEU A 174 -8.71 0.99 10.53
N VAL A 175 -8.40 0.06 9.63
CA VAL A 175 -9.08 0.01 8.32
C VAL A 175 -10.56 -0.34 8.43
N SER A 176 -10.98 -1.13 9.43
CA SER A 176 -12.40 -1.39 9.66
C SER A 176 -13.14 -0.13 10.11
N LEU A 177 -12.57 0.61 11.06
CA LEU A 177 -13.14 1.86 11.56
C LEU A 177 -13.19 2.93 10.47
N GLU A 178 -12.13 3.06 9.68
CA GLU A 178 -12.04 4.02 8.58
C GLU A 178 -13.00 3.69 7.43
N ALA A 179 -13.16 2.40 7.11
CA ALA A 179 -14.15 1.95 6.13
C ALA A 179 -15.60 2.14 6.64
N GLY A 180 -15.82 2.15 7.95
CA GLY A 180 -17.15 2.08 8.55
C GLY A 180 -17.79 0.69 8.43
N TYR A 181 -16.99 -0.35 8.21
CA TYR A 181 -17.44 -1.74 8.10
C TYR A 181 -16.60 -2.68 8.94
N ASP A 182 -17.22 -3.71 9.51
CA ASP A 182 -16.49 -4.84 10.09
C ASP A 182 -15.95 -5.70 8.94
N ILE A 183 -14.68 -5.49 8.60
CA ILE A 183 -13.96 -6.26 7.58
C ILE A 183 -13.03 -7.30 8.19
N VAL A 184 -13.16 -7.58 9.50
CA VAL A 184 -12.44 -8.69 10.16
C VAL A 184 -12.67 -10.02 9.45
N PRO A 185 -13.90 -10.40 9.04
CA PRO A 185 -14.12 -11.63 8.29
C PRO A 185 -13.32 -11.68 6.99
N PHE A 186 -13.32 -10.58 6.21
CA PHE A 186 -12.56 -10.53 4.98
C PHE A 186 -11.06 -10.73 5.20
N HIS A 187 -10.48 -10.11 6.24
CA HIS A 187 -9.07 -10.27 6.59
C HIS A 187 -8.69 -11.69 7.03
N ARG A 188 -9.66 -12.54 7.39
CA ARG A 188 -9.39 -13.96 7.70
C ARG A 188 -9.00 -14.79 6.49
N LEU A 189 -9.24 -14.31 5.26
CA LEU A 189 -8.75 -14.96 4.05
C LEU A 189 -7.22 -15.04 4.03
N TRP A 190 -6.51 -14.09 4.63
CA TRP A 190 -5.05 -14.15 4.79
C TRP A 190 -4.60 -14.92 6.04
N HIS A 191 -5.51 -15.60 6.74
CA HIS A 191 -5.21 -16.26 8.02
C HIS A 191 -4.68 -15.35 9.13
N ALA A 192 -4.90 -14.03 8.99
CA ALA A 192 -4.35 -13.02 9.89
C ALA A 192 -4.66 -13.30 11.38
N PRO A 193 -3.68 -13.14 12.30
CA PRO A 193 -3.81 -13.43 13.73
C PRO A 193 -4.61 -12.35 14.49
N ILE A 194 -5.88 -12.17 14.12
CA ILE A 194 -6.77 -11.16 14.71
C ILE A 194 -7.33 -11.67 16.05
N ASP A 195 -7.18 -10.87 17.11
CA ASP A 195 -7.59 -11.19 18.46
C ASP A 195 -9.05 -10.77 18.77
N GLN A 196 -9.49 -11.04 19.99
CA GLN A 196 -10.85 -10.71 20.43
C GLN A 196 -11.06 -9.22 20.67
N LYS A 197 -10.01 -8.44 20.98
CA LYS A 197 -10.09 -7.00 21.22
C LYS A 197 -10.43 -6.29 19.91
N THR A 198 -9.76 -6.65 18.82
CA THR A 198 -10.05 -6.13 17.48
C THR A 198 -11.46 -6.48 17.04
N LYS A 199 -11.88 -7.75 17.20
CA LYS A 199 -13.27 -8.17 16.91
C LYS A 199 -14.30 -7.34 17.68
N LYS A 200 -14.10 -7.16 19.00
CA LYS A 200 -15.02 -6.38 19.84
C LYS A 200 -15.07 -4.91 19.43
N ALA A 201 -13.96 -4.35 18.93
CA ALA A 201 -13.92 -2.97 18.47
C ALA A 201 -14.70 -2.74 17.16
N THR A 202 -14.81 -3.76 16.31
CA THR A 202 -15.47 -3.63 15.00
C THR A 202 -16.87 -4.22 14.96
N GLN A 203 -17.27 -5.05 15.94
CA GLN A 203 -18.52 -5.83 15.91
C GLN A 203 -19.83 -5.03 15.78
N GLN A 204 -19.82 -3.74 16.08
CA GLN A 204 -20.98 -2.85 15.99
C GLN A 204 -21.13 -2.25 14.58
N LEU A 205 -20.09 -2.33 13.75
CA LEU A 205 -20.14 -1.90 12.37
C LEU A 205 -20.90 -2.93 11.52
N PRO A 206 -21.56 -2.50 10.42
CA PRO A 206 -22.07 -3.45 9.44
C PRO A 206 -20.93 -4.29 8.87
N CYS A 207 -21.12 -5.60 8.71
CA CYS A 207 -20.10 -6.44 8.09
C CYS A 207 -20.04 -6.21 6.58
N PHE A 208 -18.83 -6.19 6.02
CA PHE A 208 -18.61 -6.27 4.57
C PHE A 208 -17.71 -7.46 4.24
N PHE A 209 -18.12 -8.25 3.25
CA PHE A 209 -17.31 -9.31 2.66
C PHE A 209 -17.64 -9.38 1.17
N PRO A 210 -16.69 -9.14 0.26
CA PRO A 210 -16.98 -9.07 -1.18
C PRO A 210 -17.51 -10.38 -1.78
N ASP A 211 -18.34 -10.25 -2.82
CA ASP A 211 -18.87 -11.36 -3.63
C ASP A 211 -18.56 -11.19 -5.11
N ASP A 212 -17.32 -11.48 -5.46
CA ASP A 212 -16.74 -11.15 -6.76
C ASP A 212 -15.97 -12.32 -7.36
N GLN A 213 -15.31 -12.07 -8.49
CA GLN A 213 -14.56 -13.07 -9.22
C GLN A 213 -13.44 -13.74 -8.41
N LEU A 214 -12.88 -13.09 -7.39
CA LEU A 214 -11.79 -13.64 -6.59
C LEU A 214 -12.35 -14.50 -5.46
N THR A 215 -13.30 -13.96 -4.70
CA THR A 215 -13.91 -14.69 -3.58
C THR A 215 -14.72 -15.90 -4.03
N LYS A 216 -15.26 -15.89 -5.26
CA LYS A 216 -15.91 -17.05 -5.89
C LYS A 216 -14.94 -18.19 -6.22
N GLN A 217 -13.63 -17.95 -6.26
CA GLN A 217 -12.62 -19.00 -6.47
C GLN A 217 -12.24 -19.73 -5.19
N VAL A 218 -12.61 -19.21 -4.01
CA VAL A 218 -12.32 -19.81 -2.69
C VAL A 218 -13.60 -20.02 -1.86
N PRO A 219 -14.66 -20.64 -2.43
CA PRO A 219 -15.97 -20.70 -1.79
C PRO A 219 -15.95 -21.46 -0.45
N THR A 220 -15.08 -22.47 -0.32
CA THR A 220 -14.93 -23.24 0.93
C THR A 220 -14.45 -22.35 2.07
N GLN A 221 -13.42 -21.54 1.85
CA GLN A 221 -12.85 -20.62 2.83
C GLN A 221 -13.84 -19.52 3.18
N VAL A 222 -14.48 -18.92 2.17
CA VAL A 222 -15.51 -17.89 2.36
C VAL A 222 -16.65 -18.42 3.23
N ASN A 223 -17.21 -19.59 2.89
CA ASN A 223 -18.31 -20.19 3.64
C ASN A 223 -17.90 -20.53 5.09
N GLN A 224 -16.70 -21.07 5.30
CA GLN A 224 -16.20 -21.35 6.65
C GLN A 224 -16.04 -20.08 7.48
N ILE A 225 -15.48 -19.01 6.90
CA ILE A 225 -15.27 -17.74 7.58
C ILE A 225 -16.62 -17.10 7.95
N LEU A 226 -17.54 -17.01 6.99
CA LEU A 226 -18.87 -16.41 7.22
C LEU A 226 -19.68 -17.21 8.24
N ARG A 227 -19.64 -18.55 8.18
CA ARG A 227 -20.30 -19.41 9.18
C ARG A 227 -19.72 -19.20 10.58
N ARG A 228 -18.40 -19.09 10.71
CA ARG A 228 -17.73 -18.83 12.00
C ARG A 228 -17.99 -17.41 12.52
N TYR A 229 -18.18 -16.45 11.62
CA TYR A 229 -18.49 -15.07 11.97
C TYR A 229 -19.92 -14.94 12.52
N GLY A 230 -20.88 -15.69 11.96
CA GLY A 230 -22.22 -15.85 12.53
C GLY A 230 -23.17 -14.66 12.34
N LYS A 231 -22.76 -13.64 11.56
CA LYS A 231 -23.62 -12.51 11.15
C LYS A 231 -23.64 -12.39 9.63
N SER A 232 -24.71 -11.82 9.10
CA SER A 232 -24.79 -11.47 7.68
C SER A 232 -23.82 -10.34 7.33
N CYS A 233 -23.17 -10.46 6.18
CA CYS A 233 -22.27 -9.44 5.64
C CYS A 233 -22.86 -8.87 4.36
N SER A 234 -22.74 -7.55 4.19
CA SER A 234 -22.99 -6.92 2.90
C SER A 234 -22.02 -7.49 1.87
N ARG A 235 -22.59 -7.92 0.75
CA ARG A 235 -21.90 -8.44 -0.43
C ARG A 235 -21.79 -7.40 -1.55
N GLN A 236 -22.49 -6.26 -1.38
CA GLN A 236 -22.54 -5.16 -2.35
C GLN A 236 -21.36 -4.21 -2.17
N ARG A 237 -21.04 -3.43 -3.22
CA ARG A 237 -19.96 -2.45 -3.19
C ARG A 237 -20.11 -1.51 -1.98
N PRO A 238 -19.08 -1.38 -1.13
CA PRO A 238 -19.18 -0.59 0.08
C PRO A 238 -19.09 0.91 -0.24
N LYS A 239 -19.34 1.75 0.76
CA LYS A 239 -19.12 3.19 0.66
C LYS A 239 -17.65 3.48 0.33
N VAL A 240 -17.43 4.37 -0.63
CA VAL A 240 -16.10 4.90 -0.97
C VAL A 240 -15.56 5.74 0.19
N VAL A 241 -14.33 5.43 0.60
CA VAL A 241 -13.56 6.21 1.57
C VAL A 241 -12.82 7.31 0.83
N GLN A 242 -13.16 8.56 1.16
CA GLN A 242 -12.44 9.73 0.64
C GLN A 242 -11.14 9.92 1.41
N PHE A 243 -10.05 10.18 0.69
CA PHE A 243 -8.80 10.58 1.32
C PHE A 243 -8.99 11.93 2.02
N LYS A 244 -8.57 12.04 3.28
CA LYS A 244 -8.79 13.23 4.11
C LYS A 244 -7.75 14.33 3.88
N GLY A 245 -6.60 13.98 3.32
CA GLY A 245 -5.51 14.91 3.04
C GLY A 245 -5.58 15.53 1.63
N ASP A 246 -4.72 16.50 1.38
CA ASP A 246 -4.46 17.01 0.03
C ASP A 246 -3.32 16.22 -0.61
N LEU A 247 -3.68 15.30 -1.49
CA LEU A 247 -2.72 14.45 -2.19
C LEU A 247 -1.75 15.26 -3.07
N MET A 248 -2.24 16.34 -3.67
CA MET A 248 -1.51 17.17 -4.63
C MET A 248 -0.74 18.32 -3.97
N HIS A 249 -0.82 18.45 -2.65
CA HIS A 249 -0.10 19.48 -1.92
C HIS A 249 1.40 19.47 -2.26
N GLY A 250 1.91 20.60 -2.74
CA GLY A 250 3.31 20.77 -3.14
C GLY A 250 3.69 20.16 -4.50
N VAL A 251 2.81 19.46 -5.19
CA VAL A 251 3.06 19.03 -6.58
C VAL A 251 3.18 20.28 -7.46
N ASN A 252 4.17 20.30 -8.35
CA ASN A 252 4.57 21.47 -9.17
C ASN A 252 5.14 22.66 -8.37
N SER A 253 5.34 22.53 -7.06
CA SER A 253 6.12 23.50 -6.30
C SER A 253 7.60 23.16 -6.45
N VAL A 254 8.41 24.13 -6.89
CA VAL A 254 9.86 23.98 -7.01
C VAL A 254 10.49 24.77 -5.86
N ASP A 255 11.22 24.09 -4.99
CA ASP A 255 12.09 24.72 -3.99
C ASP A 255 13.49 24.94 -4.59
N LYS A 256 14.45 25.40 -3.78
CA LYS A 256 15.85 25.61 -4.22
C LYS A 256 16.40 24.36 -4.92
N GLN A 257 16.81 24.54 -6.17
CA GLN A 257 17.49 23.51 -6.94
C GLN A 257 18.99 23.53 -6.59
N PHE A 258 19.51 22.39 -6.17
CA PHE A 258 20.95 22.19 -6.01
C PHE A 258 21.51 21.67 -7.34
N ILE A 259 22.02 22.58 -8.16
CA ILE A 259 22.66 22.23 -9.44
C ILE A 259 24.15 22.02 -9.16
N PHE A 260 24.60 20.77 -9.22
CA PHE A 260 26.02 20.44 -9.15
C PHE A 260 26.60 20.46 -10.56
N LEU A 261 27.25 21.57 -10.92
CA LEU A 261 27.99 21.66 -12.18
C LEU A 261 29.30 20.86 -12.03
N ARG A 262 29.53 19.91 -12.93
CA ARG A 262 30.83 19.24 -13.08
C ARG A 262 31.84 20.29 -13.55
N GLY A 263 32.85 20.57 -12.73
CA GLY A 263 34.08 21.27 -13.14
C GLY A 263 35.00 20.36 -13.92
#